data_AF-A0A7C5NZ93-F1
#
_entry.id   AF-A0A7C5NZ93-F1
#
_cell.length_a   1.000
_cell.length_b   1.000
_cell.length_c   1.000
_cell.angle_alpha   90.00
_cell.angle_beta   90.00
_cell.angle_gamma   90.00
#
_symmetry.space_group_name_H-M   'P 1'
#
loop_
_entity.id
_entity.type
_entity.pdbx_description
1 polymer ?
#
loop_
_entity_poly.entity_id
_entity_poly.type
_entity_poly.pdbx_seq_one_letter_code
_entity_poly.pdbx_strand_id
1 'polypeptide(L)' 'MSLEEYVKEKLWPVLVETVHAMVMYPHHKAYVRDVVLHEKPDITPQELASRLGIPLGEALVILYELKNEAKPKA' A
#
# COMPACT_ATOMS: atom_id res chain seq x y z
N MET A 1 5.33 -1.42 -13.88
CA MET A 1 4.14 -2.24 -13.59
C MET A 1 3.14 -1.38 -12.84
N SER A 2 1.88 -1.45 -13.23
CA SER A 2 0.73 -0.95 -12.50
C SER A 2 0.45 -1.79 -11.26
N LEU A 3 -0.31 -1.23 -10.32
CA LEU A 3 -0.74 -1.94 -9.12
C LEU A 3 -1.54 -3.21 -9.47
N GLU A 4 -2.39 -3.12 -10.49
CA GLU A 4 -3.24 -4.21 -10.98
C GLU A 4 -2.43 -5.37 -11.57
N GLU A 5 -1.24 -5.11 -12.11
CA GLU A 5 -0.33 -6.16 -12.57
C GLU A 5 0.30 -6.91 -11.39
N TYR A 6 0.73 -6.21 -10.34
CA TYR A 6 1.29 -6.85 -9.14
C TYR A 6 0.31 -7.78 -8.44
N VAL A 7 -0.96 -7.41 -8.35
CA VAL A 7 -1.99 -8.22 -7.67
C VAL A 7 -2.25 -9.55 -8.38
N LYS A 8 -1.97 -9.63 -9.68
CA LYS A 8 -2.11 -10.85 -10.49
C LYS A 8 -0.93 -11.80 -10.35
N GLU A 9 0.18 -11.35 -9.76
CA GLU A 9 1.38 -12.17 -9.59
C GLU A 9 1.18 -13.25 -8.52
N LYS A 10 1.77 -14.43 -8.75
CA LYS A 10 1.63 -15.59 -7.85
C LYS A 10 2.14 -15.34 -6.44
N LEU A 11 3.11 -14.43 -6.30
CA LEU A 11 3.73 -14.09 -5.02
C LEU A 11 2.97 -12.99 -4.27
N TRP A 12 1.93 -12.38 -4.85
CA TRP A 12 1.15 -11.34 -4.20
C TRP A 12 0.63 -11.74 -2.81
N PRO A 13 0.03 -12.93 -2.60
CA PRO A 13 -0.45 -13.32 -1.28
C PRO A 13 0.68 -13.44 -0.25
N VAL A 14 1.86 -13.89 -0.67
CA VAL A 14 3.04 -14.00 0.20
C VAL A 14 3.55 -12.61 0.59
N LEU A 15 3.55 -11.67 -0.36
CA LEU A 15 3.90 -10.28 -0.07
C LEU A 15 2.93 -9.66 0.96
N VAL A 16 1.62 -9.84 0.76
CA VAL A 16 0.60 -9.31 1.69
C VAL A 16 0.79 -9.89 3.08
N GLU A 17 0.95 -11.21 3.20
CA GLU A 17 1.22 -11.89 4.47
C GLU A 17 2.49 -11.35 5.14
N THR A 18 3.59 -11.23 4.40
CA THR A 18 4.86 -10.69 4.90
C THR A 18 4.72 -9.25 5.41
N VAL A 19 3.97 -8.40 4.70
CA VAL A 19 3.74 -7.00 5.09
C VAL A 19 2.85 -6.91 6.32
N HIS A 20 1.80 -7.73 6.40
CA HIS A 20 0.91 -7.77 7.57
C HIS A 20 1.62 -8.24 8.85
N ALA A 21 2.68 -9.04 8.72
CA ALA A 21 3.53 -9.43 9.84
C ALA A 21 4.42 -8.29 10.37
N MET A 22 4.58 -7.18 9.64
CA MET A 22 5.40 -6.05 10.09
C MET A 22 4.70 -5.25 11.19
N VAL A 23 5.37 -5.08 12.33
CA VAL A 23 4.82 -4.36 13.51
C VAL A 23 4.35 -2.95 13.16
N MET A 24 5.08 -2.24 12.30
CA MET A 24 4.76 -0.86 11.93
C MET A 24 3.70 -0.72 10.83
N TYR A 25 3.30 -1.82 10.17
CA TYR A 25 2.39 -1.77 9.03
C TYR A 25 1.07 -1.04 9.32
N PRO A 26 0.34 -1.32 10.44
CA PRO A 26 -0.91 -0.61 10.73
C PRO A 26 -0.72 0.90 10.89
N HIS A 27 0.41 1.32 11.46
CA HIS A 27 0.74 2.73 11.67
C HIS A 27 1.10 3.43 10.36
N HIS A 28 1.91 2.79 9.52
CA HIS A 28 2.22 3.33 8.19
C HIS A 28 0.95 3.44 7.33
N LYS A 29 0.10 2.42 7.31
CA LYS A 29 -1.18 2.45 6.58
C LYS A 29 -2.09 3.58 7.04
N ALA A 30 -2.26 3.75 8.36
CA ALA A 30 -3.06 4.82 8.93
C ALA A 30 -2.51 6.21 8.55
N TYR A 31 -1.20 6.41 8.69
CA TYR A 31 -0.57 7.67 8.30
C TYR A 31 -0.74 7.97 6.80
N VAL A 32 -0.63 6.95 5.94
CA VAL A 32 -0.84 7.13 4.51
C VAL A 32 -2.27 7.54 4.20
N ARG A 33 -3.26 6.89 4.83
CA ARG A 33 -4.67 7.24 4.70
C ARG A 33 -4.96 8.66 5.17
N ASP A 34 -4.50 9.01 6.37
CA ASP A 34 -4.95 10.20 7.08
C ASP A 34 -4.14 11.46 6.71
N VAL A 35 -2.93 11.29 6.16
CA VAL A 35 -2.03 12.42 5.83
C VAL A 35 -1.59 12.36 4.37
N VAL A 36 -0.90 11.30 3.96
CA VAL A 36 -0.21 11.28 2.65
C VAL A 36 -1.18 11.39 1.47
N LEU A 37 -2.28 10.62 1.49
CA LEU A 37 -3.27 10.64 0.40
C LEU A 37 -4.11 11.92 0.38
N HIS A 38 -4.28 12.60 1.51
CA HIS A 38 -4.90 13.93 1.51
C HIS A 38 -4.02 14.98 0.85
N GLU A 39 -2.69 14.88 1.00
CA GLU A 39 -1.73 15.79 0.37
C GLU A 39 -1.46 15.47 -1.10
N LYS A 40 -1.31 14.18 -1.43
CA LYS A 40 -1.01 13.69 -2.78
C LYS A 40 -1.83 12.41 -3.09
N PRO A 41 -3.07 12.55 -3.59
CA PRO A 41 -3.97 11.43 -3.85
C PRO A 41 -3.47 10.45 -4.92
N ASP A 42 -2.60 10.91 -5.82
CA ASP A 42 -2.05 10.19 -6.98
C ASP A 42 -0.63 9.66 -6.74
N ILE A 43 -0.18 9.62 -5.49
CA ILE A 43 1.16 9.13 -5.14
C ILE A 43 1.38 7.69 -5.63
N THR A 44 2.54 7.45 -6.25
CA THR A 44 2.91 6.10 -6.71
C THR A 44 3.52 5.27 -5.57
N PRO A 45 3.51 3.92 -5.66
CA PRO A 45 4.15 3.07 -4.66
C PRO A 45 5.65 3.38 -4.46
N GLN A 46 6.36 3.72 -5.53
CA GLN A 46 7.79 4.06 -5.49
C GLN A 46 8.03 5.38 -4.75
N GLU A 47 7.23 6.40 -5.05
CA GLU A 47 7.30 7.69 -4.34
C GLU A 47 6.96 7.52 -2.87
N LEU A 48 5.94 6.73 -2.56
CA LEU A 48 5.54 6.46 -1.17
C LEU A 48 6.66 5.75 -0.39
N ALA A 49 7.26 4.71 -1.00
CA ALA A 49 8.38 3.98 -0.42
C ALA A 49 9.55 4.91 -0.11
N SER A 50 9.95 5.77 -1.06
CA SER A 50 11.01 6.76 -0.85
C SER A 50 10.65 7.81 0.20
N ARG A 51 9.40 8.28 0.22
CA ARG A 51 8.93 9.31 1.16
C ARG A 51 8.94 8.82 2.61
N LEU A 52 8.53 7.57 2.85
CA LEU A 52 8.41 7.02 4.21
C LEU A 52 9.62 6.19 4.65
N GLY A 53 10.56 5.88 3.74
CA GLY A 53 11.68 5.00 4.05
C GLY A 53 11.26 3.55 4.29
N ILE A 54 10.20 3.10 3.61
CA ILE A 54 9.62 1.75 3.74
C ILE A 54 9.92 0.90 2.49
N PRO A 55 9.88 -0.45 2.58
CA PRO A 55 10.02 -1.30 1.41
C PRO A 55 8.94 -1.03 0.36
N LEU A 56 9.30 -1.15 -0.93
CA LEU A 56 8.34 -1.04 -2.04
C LEU A 56 7.15 -2.00 -1.86
N GLY A 57 7.40 -3.20 -1.36
CA GLY A 57 6.38 -4.18 -1.07
C GLY A 57 5.34 -3.68 -0.06
N GLU A 58 5.78 -3.01 1.00
CA GLU A 58 4.88 -2.40 2.00
C GLU A 58 4.04 -1.29 1.37
N ALA A 59 4.67 -0.40 0.60
CA ALA A 59 3.98 0.68 -0.11
C ALA A 59 2.90 0.16 -1.10
N LEU A 60 3.20 -0.94 -1.82
CA LEU A 60 2.25 -1.59 -2.72
C LEU A 60 1.01 -2.09 -1.99
N VAL A 61 1.20 -2.79 -0.86
CA VAL A 61 0.10 -3.36 -0.08
C VAL A 61 -0.75 -2.25 0.55
N ILE A 62 -0.12 -1.21 1.13
CA ILE A 62 -0.83 -0.05 1.70
C ILE A 62 -1.77 0.59 0.67
N LEU A 63 -1.24 0.95 -0.51
CA LEU A 63 -2.03 1.64 -1.53
C LEU A 63 -3.12 0.74 -2.11
N TYR A 64 -2.86 -0.57 -2.25
CA TYR A 64 -3.86 -1.53 -2.69
C TYR A 64 -5.04 -1.64 -1.71
N GLU A 65 -4.76 -1.77 -0.42
CA GLU A 65 -5.82 -1.93 0.57
C GLU A 65 -6.65 -0.66 0.72
N LEU A 66 -6.00 0.51 0.79
CA LEU A 66 -6.73 1.79 0.89
C LEU A 66 -7.61 2.05 -0.34
N LYS A 67 -7.13 1.70 -1.55
CA LYS A 67 -7.92 1.78 -2.78
C LYS A 67 -9.15 0.88 -2.76
N ASN A 68 -9.06 -0.30 -2.13
CA ASN A 68 -10.18 -1.23 -2.04
C ASN A 68 -11.14 -0.93 -0.89
N GLU A 69 -10.66 -0.33 0.21
CA GLU A 69 -11.50 0.19 1.30
C GLU A 69 -12.34 1.38 0.87
N ALA A 70 -11.82 2.23 -0.02
CA ALA A 70 -12.54 3.38 -0.57
C ALA A 70 -13.66 3.00 -1.56
N LYS A 71 -13.66 1.77 -2.10
CA LYS A 71 -14.74 1.30 -2.96
C LYS A 71 -15.94 0.94 -2.09
N PRO A 72 -17.16 1.45 -2.39
CA PRO A 72 -18.34 1.02 -1.67
C PRO A 72 -18.45 -0.51 -1.77
N LYS A 73 -18.68 -1.18 -0.64
CA LYS A 73 -19.02 -2.60 -0.63
C LYS A 73 -20.29 -2.77 -1.47
N ALA A 74 -20.17 -3.50 -2.59
CA ALA A 74 -21.29 -3.87 -3.44
C ALA A 74 -22.27 -4.79 -2.69
#